data_AF-A0A6A3PI29-F1
#
_entry.id   AF-A0A6A3PI29-F1
#
_cell.length_a   1.000
_cell.length_b   1.000
_cell.length_c   1.000
_cell.angle_alpha   90.00
_cell.angle_beta   90.00
_cell.angle_gamma   90.00
#
_symmetry.space_group_name_H-M   'P 1'
#
loop_
_entity.id
_entity.type
_entity.pdbx_description
1 polymer ?
#
loop_
_entity_poly.entity_id
_entity_poly.type
_entity_poly.pdbx_seq_one_letter_code
_entity_poly.pdbx_strand_id
1 'polypeptide(L)'
;MPSDPAPKKLDDHARGLPKQRVLRVFREGGDWKLAAIHNDLPYATARRAVVESGTDPKQRGSVRSSCVKMTVALMAKLEEYLDEDRRATLTDMCDRLLSDTRVSVSKSSVHRALQVMLYSTKKLRIEKTTMNNPINK
;
A
#
# COMPACT_ATOMS: atom_id res chain seq x y z
N MET A 1 9.61 3.45 29.58
CA MET A 1 8.22 3.76 29.18
C MET A 1 8.21 3.93 27.67
N PRO A 2 7.59 3.04 26.89
CA PRO A 2 7.45 3.26 25.45
C PRO A 2 6.26 4.18 25.21
N SER A 3 6.50 5.31 24.57
CA SER A 3 5.45 6.26 24.16
C SER A 3 4.62 5.65 23.02
N ASP A 4 3.30 5.66 23.18
CA ASP A 4 2.36 5.23 22.14
C ASP A 4 2.50 6.10 20.87
N PRO A 5 2.52 5.49 19.67
CA PRO A 5 2.47 6.24 18.43
C PRO A 5 1.08 6.88 18.28
N ALA A 6 1.03 8.21 18.26
CA ALA A 6 -0.21 8.98 18.07
C ALA A 6 -1.02 8.50 16.84
N PRO A 7 -2.36 8.42 16.93
CA PRO A 7 -3.21 7.87 15.89
C PRO A 7 -3.39 8.85 14.72
N LYS A 8 -2.44 8.84 13.77
CA LYS A 8 -2.47 9.68 12.55
C LYS A 8 -3.78 9.62 11.75
N LYS A 9 -4.55 8.54 11.88
CA LYS A 9 -5.77 8.29 11.08
C LYS A 9 -6.97 9.15 11.46
N LEU A 10 -7.08 9.59 12.71
CA LEU A 10 -8.20 10.43 13.17
C LEU A 10 -8.09 11.85 12.61
N ASP A 11 -6.86 12.38 12.56
CA ASP A 11 -6.58 13.74 12.06
C ASP A 11 -6.86 13.89 10.57
N ASP A 12 -6.60 12.85 9.77
CA ASP A 12 -6.85 12.88 8.32
C ASP A 12 -8.35 12.93 8.00
N HIS A 13 -9.18 12.21 8.77
CA HIS A 13 -10.62 12.21 8.59
C HIS A 13 -11.24 13.56 9.00
N ALA A 14 -10.81 14.10 10.14
CA ALA A 14 -11.22 15.43 10.62
C ALA A 14 -10.80 16.54 9.64
N ARG A 15 -9.61 16.47 9.03
CA ARG A 15 -9.13 17.40 8.00
C ARG A 15 -9.83 17.23 6.64
N GLY A 16 -10.41 16.06 6.38
CA GLY A 16 -11.14 15.76 5.14
C GLY A 16 -12.48 16.48 5.06
N LEU A 17 -13.19 16.59 6.19
CA LEU A 17 -14.55 17.15 6.25
C LEU A 17 -14.61 18.64 5.82
N PRO A 18 -13.77 19.56 6.34
CA PRO A 18 -13.72 20.95 5.87
C PRO A 18 -13.38 21.08 4.39
N LYS A 19 -12.42 20.28 3.90
CA LYS A 19 -12.03 20.29 2.48
C LYS A 19 -13.19 19.86 1.59
N GLN A 20 -13.90 18.80 1.97
CA GLN A 20 -15.07 18.31 1.22
C GLN A 20 -16.19 19.36 1.15
N ARG A 21 -16.44 20.10 2.24
CA ARG A 21 -17.43 21.17 2.26
C ARG A 21 -17.06 22.33 1.34
N VAL A 22 -15.80 22.77 1.39
CA VAL A 22 -15.28 23.81 0.47
C VAL A 22 -15.34 23.35 -0.99
N LEU A 23 -14.99 22.08 -1.26
CA LEU A 23 -15.06 21.49 -2.60
C LEU A 23 -16.49 21.38 -3.13
N ARG A 24 -17.46 21.09 -2.26
CA ARG A 24 -18.88 21.06 -2.64
C ARG A 24 -19.34 22.44 -3.11
N VAL A 25 -19.10 23.48 -2.32
CA VAL A 25 -19.46 24.87 -2.68
C VAL A 25 -18.77 25.29 -3.99
N PHE A 26 -17.51 24.92 -4.17
CA PHE A 26 -16.78 25.19 -5.41
C PHE A 26 -17.43 24.50 -6.63
N ARG A 27 -17.84 23.23 -6.50
CA ARG A 27 -18.52 22.48 -7.57
C ARG A 27 -19.90 23.03 -7.90
N GLU A 28 -20.59 23.59 -6.91
CA GLU A 28 -21.89 24.26 -7.05
C GLU A 28 -21.76 25.70 -7.60
N GLY A 29 -20.52 26.17 -7.88
CA GLY A 29 -20.25 27.51 -8.42
C GLY A 29 -20.29 28.64 -7.38
N GLY A 30 -20.37 28.31 -6.08
CA GLY A 30 -20.43 29.26 -4.99
C GLY A 30 -19.06 29.79 -4.53
N ASP A 31 -19.08 30.76 -3.60
CA ASP A 31 -17.87 31.34 -3.03
C ASP A 31 -17.20 30.39 -2.01
N TRP A 32 -16.30 29.56 -2.53
CA TRP A 32 -15.51 28.63 -1.74
C TRP A 32 -14.55 29.31 -0.75
N LYS A 33 -14.18 30.59 -0.95
CA LYS A 33 -13.31 31.32 0.01
C LYS A 33 -14.08 31.64 1.27
N LEU A 34 -15.34 32.04 1.14
CA LEU A 34 -16.23 32.25 2.27
C LEU A 34 -16.52 30.93 2.99
N ALA A 35 -16.74 29.84 2.24
CA ALA A 35 -16.87 28.51 2.82
C ALA A 35 -15.62 28.07 3.60
N ALA A 36 -14.42 28.47 3.18
CA ALA A 36 -13.18 28.16 3.89
C ALA A 36 -13.11 28.88 5.26
N ILE A 37 -13.53 30.15 5.31
CA ILE A 37 -13.62 30.92 6.56
C ILE A 37 -14.60 30.25 7.53
N HIS A 38 -15.80 29.88 7.07
CA HIS A 38 -16.81 29.23 7.91
C HIS A 38 -16.44 27.81 8.38
N ASN A 39 -15.45 27.17 7.76
CA ASN A 39 -15.00 25.83 8.14
C ASN A 39 -13.59 25.84 8.77
N ASP A 40 -13.12 27.01 9.20
CA ASP A 40 -11.79 27.21 9.80
C ASP A 40 -10.64 26.59 8.97
N LEU A 41 -10.80 26.58 7.65
CA LEU A 41 -9.83 26.01 6.73
C LEU A 41 -8.88 27.12 6.24
N PRO A 42 -7.56 27.04 6.51
CA PRO A 42 -6.63 28.05 6.05
C PRO A 42 -6.73 28.27 4.54
N TYR A 43 -6.72 29.54 4.11
CA TYR A 43 -6.89 29.91 2.70
C TYR A 43 -5.98 29.12 1.75
N ALA A 44 -4.71 28.93 2.10
CA ALA A 44 -3.77 28.18 1.29
C ALA A 44 -4.18 26.69 1.12
N THR A 45 -4.75 26.08 2.16
CA THR A 45 -5.24 24.70 2.14
C THR A 45 -6.52 24.58 1.32
N ALA A 46 -7.45 25.54 1.47
CA ALA A 46 -8.67 25.62 0.68
C ALA A 46 -8.36 25.80 -0.81
N ARG A 47 -7.46 26.73 -1.15
CA ARG A 47 -7.00 26.97 -2.52
C ARG A 47 -6.37 25.72 -3.12
N ARG A 48 -5.47 25.04 -2.39
CA ARG A 48 -4.88 23.78 -2.87
C ARG A 48 -5.93 22.71 -3.10
N ALA A 49 -6.90 22.54 -2.19
CA ALA A 49 -7.97 21.58 -2.37
C ALA A 49 -8.78 21.85 -3.64
N VAL A 50 -9.17 23.11 -3.88
CA VAL A 50 -9.91 23.53 -5.08
C VAL A 50 -9.10 23.31 -6.36
N VAL A 51 -7.82 23.71 -6.37
CA VAL A 51 -6.94 23.53 -7.53
C VAL A 51 -6.66 22.06 -7.84
N GLU A 52 -6.49 21.22 -6.81
CA GLU A 52 -6.22 19.79 -6.95
C GLU A 52 -7.52 18.94 -7.00
N SER A 53 -8.70 19.57 -7.03
CA SER A 53 -10.01 18.90 -6.90
C SER A 53 -10.37 17.93 -8.04
N GLY A 54 -9.72 18.08 -9.19
CA GLY A 54 -9.83 17.22 -10.37
C GLY A 54 -8.67 16.24 -10.55
N THR A 55 -7.73 16.19 -9.60
CA THR A 55 -6.62 15.25 -9.63
C THR A 55 -6.78 14.23 -8.52
N ASP A 56 -6.45 12.97 -8.80
CA ASP A 56 -6.41 11.95 -7.77
C ASP A 56 -5.47 12.37 -6.62
N PRO A 57 -5.82 12.05 -5.36
CA PRO A 57 -4.98 12.38 -4.23
C PRO A 57 -3.60 11.79 -4.45
N LYS A 58 -2.58 12.66 -4.50
CA LYS A 58 -1.18 12.24 -4.65
C LYS A 58 -0.86 11.24 -3.55
N GLN A 59 -0.44 10.04 -3.94
CA GLN A 59 0.04 9.04 -3.00
C GLN A 59 1.22 9.62 -2.23
N ARG A 60 1.01 9.89 -0.93
CA ARG A 60 2.07 10.41 -0.07
C ARG A 60 2.96 9.28 0.38
N GLY A 61 4.21 9.37 -0.02
CA GLY A 61 5.23 8.42 0.38
C GLY A 61 5.17 7.16 -0.47
N SER A 62 6.30 6.86 -1.10
CA SER A 62 6.60 5.57 -1.69
C SER A 62 8.09 5.33 -1.55
N VAL A 63 8.50 4.07 -1.61
CA VAL A 63 9.92 3.74 -1.65
C VAL A 63 10.47 4.19 -3.00
N ARG A 64 11.64 4.83 -3.02
CA ARG A 64 12.30 5.18 -4.28
C ARG A 64 12.70 3.89 -4.99
N SER A 65 12.54 3.83 -6.31
CA SER A 65 12.91 2.64 -7.10
C SER A 65 14.38 2.24 -6.89
N SER A 66 15.29 3.22 -6.73
CA SER A 66 16.71 2.98 -6.43
C SER A 66 16.98 2.35 -5.06
N CYS A 67 16.02 2.43 -4.13
CA CYS A 67 16.12 1.79 -2.81
C CYS A 67 15.59 0.35 -2.82
N VAL A 68 14.96 -0.11 -3.91
CA VAL A 68 14.40 -1.45 -4.02
C VAL A 68 15.48 -2.41 -4.50
N LYS A 69 16.02 -3.20 -3.56
CA LYS A 69 16.93 -4.30 -3.92
C LYS A 69 16.21 -5.47 -4.57
N MET A 70 15.04 -5.84 -4.04
CA MET A 70 14.27 -6.99 -4.54
C MET A 70 13.41 -6.58 -5.74
N THR A 71 14.03 -6.52 -6.91
CA THR A 71 13.35 -6.20 -8.17
C THR A 71 12.59 -7.41 -8.72
N VAL A 72 11.74 -7.19 -9.73
CA VAL A 72 11.02 -8.26 -10.43
C VAL A 72 11.98 -9.29 -11.02
N ALA A 73 13.12 -8.85 -11.57
CA ALA A 73 14.14 -9.75 -12.12
C ALA A 73 14.76 -10.66 -11.05
N LEU A 74 15.01 -10.13 -9.84
CA LEU A 74 15.52 -10.95 -8.73
C LEU A 74 14.45 -11.94 -8.22
N MET A 75 13.18 -11.54 -8.19
CA MET A 75 12.09 -12.45 -7.84
C MET A 75 11.94 -13.58 -8.86
N ALA A 76 12.11 -13.31 -10.16
CA ALA A 76 12.12 -14.33 -11.20
C ALA A 76 13.28 -15.33 -11.03
N LYS A 77 14.47 -14.87 -10.60
CA LYS A 77 15.58 -15.77 -10.26
C LYS A 77 15.27 -16.65 -9.06
N LEU A 78 14.58 -16.14 -8.05
CA LEU A 78 14.12 -16.96 -6.92
C LEU A 78 13.14 -18.06 -7.36
N GLU A 79 12.29 -17.79 -8.36
CA GLU A 79 11.39 -18.79 -8.95
C GLU A 79 12.18 -19.88 -9.67
N GLU A 80 13.13 -19.51 -10.53
CA GLU A 80 14.03 -20.44 -11.23
C GLU A 80 14.78 -21.35 -10.25
N TYR A 81 15.30 -20.80 -9.15
CA TYR A 81 15.99 -21.58 -8.13
C TYR A 81 15.08 -22.58 -7.41
N LEU A 82 13.81 -22.22 -7.20
CA LEU A 82 12.81 -23.10 -6.58
C LEU A 82 12.38 -24.23 -7.51
N ASP A 83 12.28 -23.94 -8.81
CA ASP A 83 11.96 -24.94 -9.83
C ASP A 83 13.09 -25.96 -10.00
N GLU A 84 14.35 -25.51 -9.88
CA GLU A 84 15.53 -26.38 -9.89
C GLU A 84 15.68 -27.21 -8.60
N ASP A 85 15.61 -26.56 -7.43
CA ASP A 85 15.71 -27.22 -6.14
C ASP A 85 14.79 -26.60 -5.09
N ARG A 86 13.62 -27.22 -4.92
CA ARG A 86 12.64 -26.89 -3.88
C ARG A 86 13.13 -27.07 -2.44
N ARG A 87 14.27 -27.72 -2.20
CA ARG A 87 14.87 -27.90 -0.85
C ARG A 87 15.91 -26.84 -0.53
N ALA A 88 16.24 -25.95 -1.48
CA ALA A 88 17.19 -24.87 -1.27
C ALA A 88 16.81 -24.01 -0.06
N THR A 89 17.77 -23.73 0.80
CA THR A 89 17.55 -22.90 1.97
C THR A 89 17.58 -21.42 1.61
N LEU A 90 17.08 -20.56 2.51
CA LEU A 90 17.19 -19.11 2.34
C LEU A 90 18.65 -18.63 2.24
N THR A 91 19.60 -19.37 2.84
CA THR A 91 21.02 -19.06 2.73
C THR A 91 21.50 -19.33 1.31
N ASP A 92 21.20 -20.52 0.78
CA ASP A 92 21.58 -20.91 -0.58
C ASP A 92 21.01 -19.92 -1.61
N MET A 93 19.76 -19.50 -1.45
CA MET A 93 19.16 -18.49 -2.33
C MET A 93 19.84 -17.12 -2.25
N CYS A 94 20.25 -16.68 -1.06
CA CYS A 94 21.03 -15.43 -0.92
C CYS A 94 22.38 -15.52 -1.63
N ASP A 95 23.09 -16.63 -1.44
CA ASP A 95 24.42 -16.85 -2.00
C ASP A 95 24.38 -17.00 -3.53
N ARG A 96 23.36 -17.68 -4.04
CA ARG A 96 23.08 -17.78 -5.48
C ARG A 96 22.73 -16.42 -6.09
N LEU A 97 21.84 -15.65 -5.47
CA LEU A 97 21.52 -14.29 -5.94
C LEU A 97 22.76 -13.39 -5.97
N LEU A 98 23.61 -13.47 -4.94
CA LEU A 98 24.86 -12.72 -4.90
C LEU A 98 25.80 -13.14 -6.04
N SER A 99 25.90 -14.44 -6.31
CA SER A 99 26.77 -14.98 -7.37
C SER A 99 26.28 -14.57 -8.77
N ASP A 100 24.98 -14.70 -9.03
CA ASP A 100 24.40 -14.51 -10.37
C ASP A 100 24.17 -13.03 -10.71
N THR A 101 23.79 -12.21 -9.71
CA THR A 101 23.35 -10.82 -9.94
C THR A 101 24.25 -9.78 -9.28
N ARG A 102 25.20 -10.20 -8.42
CA ARG A 102 26.02 -9.32 -7.57
C ARG A 102 25.22 -8.47 -6.57
N VAL A 103 23.94 -8.78 -6.37
CA VAL A 103 23.09 -8.07 -5.41
C VAL A 103 23.07 -8.82 -4.08
N SER A 104 23.63 -8.19 -3.04
CA SER A 104 23.52 -8.71 -1.67
C SER A 104 22.15 -8.39 -1.06
N VAL A 105 21.43 -9.46 -0.70
CA VAL A 105 20.12 -9.42 -0.05
C VAL A 105 20.16 -10.15 1.30
N SER A 106 19.32 -9.72 2.24
CA SER A 106 19.15 -10.42 3.51
C SER A 106 18.22 -11.61 3.37
N LYS A 107 18.38 -12.62 4.24
CA LYS A 107 17.43 -13.75 4.34
C LYS A 107 15.99 -13.28 4.55
N SER A 108 15.78 -12.22 5.33
CA SER A 108 14.46 -11.62 5.54
C SER A 108 13.86 -11.02 4.25
N SER A 109 14.68 -10.48 3.36
CA SER A 109 14.24 -9.96 2.07
C SER A 109 13.80 -11.09 1.15
N VAL A 110 14.58 -12.17 1.07
CA VAL A 110 14.24 -13.37 0.30
C VAL A 110 12.98 -14.02 0.86
N HIS A 111 12.90 -14.23 2.17
CA HIS A 111 11.71 -14.79 2.83
C HIS A 111 10.45 -13.97 2.50
N ARG A 112 10.52 -12.63 2.62
CA ARG A 112 9.40 -11.76 2.28
C ARG A 112 9.03 -11.84 0.80
N ALA A 113 10.01 -11.92 -0.09
CA ALA A 113 9.77 -12.06 -1.53
C ALA A 113 9.02 -13.36 -1.84
N LEU A 114 9.52 -14.49 -1.33
CA LEU A 114 8.88 -15.80 -1.48
C LEU A 114 7.46 -15.82 -0.92
N GLN A 115 7.26 -15.22 0.24
CA GLN A 115 5.93 -15.10 0.84
C GLN A 115 4.99 -14.27 -0.04
N VAL A 116 5.45 -13.14 -0.58
CA VAL A 116 4.66 -12.31 -1.50
C VAL A 116 4.34 -13.07 -2.79
N MET A 117 5.30 -13.82 -3.35
CA MET A 117 5.08 -14.66 -4.53
C MET A 117 4.02 -15.75 -4.27
N LEU A 118 4.06 -16.39 -3.10
CA LEU A 118 3.06 -17.39 -2.69
C LEU A 118 1.65 -16.80 -2.57
N TYR A 119 1.52 -15.57 -2.06
CA TYR A 119 0.23 -14.87 -2.01
C TYR A 119 -0.21 -14.33 -3.37
N SER A 120 0.72 -14.03 -4.27
CA SER A 120 0.44 -13.57 -5.64
C SER A 120 -0.06 -14.69 -6.55
N THR A 121 0.35 -15.94 -6.32
CA THR A 121 -0.08 -17.12 -7.11
C THR A 121 -1.38 -17.76 -6.61
N LYS A 122 -1.75 -17.55 -5.34
CA LYS A 122 -2.99 -18.11 -4.78
C LYS A 122 -4.18 -17.18 -4.98
N LYS A 123 -4.89 -17.34 -6.11
CA LYS A 123 -6.29 -16.94 -6.21
C LYS A 123 -7.13 -17.87 -5.33
N LEU A 124 -7.19 -17.59 -4.02
CA LEU A 124 -8.01 -18.37 -3.09
C LEU A 124 -9.49 -18.14 -3.44
N ARG A 125 -10.10 -19.11 -4.13
CA ARG A 125 -11.55 -19.24 -4.20
C ARG A 125 -11.99 -19.72 -2.82
N ILE A 126 -12.46 -18.80 -1.99
CA ILE A 126 -13.13 -19.15 -0.74
C ILE A 126 -14.52 -19.67 -1.15
N GLU A 127 -14.65 -20.99 -1.28
CA GLU A 127 -15.96 -21.61 -1.38
C GLU A 127 -16.61 -21.50 0.01
N LYS A 128 -17.72 -20.76 0.09
CA LYS A 128 -18.53 -20.77 1.30
C LYS A 128 -19.13 -22.16 1.42
N THR A 129 -18.72 -22.92 2.42
CA THR A 129 -19.43 -24.14 2.82
C THR A 129 -20.80 -23.73 3.36
N THR A 130 -21.78 -23.53 2.47
CA THR A 130 -23.18 -23.49 2.85
C THR A 130 -23.56 -24.91 3.24
N MET A 131 -23.33 -25.24 4.50
CA MET A 131 -23.76 -26.50 5.07
C MET A 131 -25.26 -26.41 5.35
N ASN A 132 -26.09 -26.63 4.32
CA ASN A 132 -27.50 -26.92 4.53
C ASN A 132 -27.59 -28.38 4.98
N ASN A 133 -27.55 -28.63 6.29
CA ASN A 133 -27.92 -29.93 6.83
C ASN A 133 -29.45 -30.06 6.80
N PRO A 134 -30.02 -31.18 6.31
CA PRO A 134 -31.46 -31.40 6.25
C PRO A 134 -32.13 -31.67 7.62
N ILE A 135 -31.44 -31.44 8.73
CA ILE A 135 -31.91 -31.73 10.11
C ILE A 135 -32.88 -30.64 10.64
N ASN A 136 -33.02 -29.50 9.95
CA ASN A 136 -34.02 -28.48 10.27
C ASN A 136 -35.24 -28.54 9.34
N LYS A 137 -35.91 -29.68 9.28
CA LYS A 137 -37.29 -29.78 8.76
C LYS A 137 -38.15 -30.54 9.75
#